data_AF-A0A1C4A3A0-F1
#
_entry.id   AF-A0A1C4A3A0-F1
#
_cell.length_a   1.000
_cell.length_b   1.000
_cell.length_c   1.000
_cell.angle_alpha   90.00
_cell.angle_beta   90.00
_cell.angle_gamma   90.00
#
_symmetry.space_group_name_H-M   'P 1'
#
loop_
_entity.id
_entity.type
_entity.pdbx_description
1 polymer ?
#
loop_
_entity_poly.entity_id
_entity_poly.type
_entity_poly.pdbx_seq_one_letter_code
_entity_poly.pdbx_strand_id
1 'polypeptide(L)' 'MNINHSKIQNNILLFLAKKNKLQVNISDISAILGIRYLAVKHEIINSEHFPKPIVDDEIPLLKKWLLYDILVWVFNKE' A
#
# COMPACT_ATOMS: atom_id res chain seq x y z
N MET A 1 10.74 -30.64 2.26
CA MET A 1 10.18 -29.48 1.54
C MET A 1 10.57 -28.22 2.29
N ASN A 2 11.30 -27.30 1.67
CA ASN A 2 11.66 -26.03 2.32
C ASN A 2 10.48 -25.06 2.12
N ILE A 3 9.71 -24.81 3.17
CA ILE A 3 8.53 -23.94 3.09
C ILE A 3 9.01 -22.49 3.17
N ASN A 4 8.75 -21.69 2.14
CA ASN A 4 9.04 -20.26 2.18
C ASN A 4 7.94 -19.53 2.97
N HIS A 5 8.17 -19.42 4.28
CA HIS A 5 7.24 -18.78 5.22
C HIS A 5 6.91 -17.32 4.85
N SER A 6 7.88 -16.56 4.33
CA SER A 6 7.66 -15.17 3.89
C SER A 6 6.67 -15.10 2.72
N LYS A 7 6.82 -15.97 1.72
CA LYS A 7 5.88 -16.04 0.59
C LYS A 7 4.46 -16.37 1.04
N ILE A 8 4.32 -17.26 2.03
CA ILE A 8 3.00 -17.62 2.58
C ILE A 8 2.39 -16.42 3.32
N GLN A 9 3.17 -15.73 4.15
CA GLN A 9 2.70 -14.54 4.89
C GLN A 9 2.24 -13.43 3.94
N ASN A 10 3.02 -13.12 2.89
CA ASN A 10 2.64 -12.11 1.90
C ASN A 10 1.36 -12.50 1.16
N ASN A 11 1.21 -13.78 0.78
CA ASN A 11 0.00 -14.26 0.13
C ASN A 11 -1.24 -14.17 1.03
N ILE A 12 -1.11 -14.51 2.32
CA ILE A 12 -2.19 -14.36 3.30
C ILE A 12 -2.58 -12.89 3.45
N LEU A 13 -1.59 -12.00 3.54
CA LEU A 13 -1.84 -10.56 3.68
C LEU A 13 -2.58 -10.00 2.46
N LEU A 14 -2.14 -10.37 1.24
CA LEU A 14 -2.83 -10.00 0.00
C LEU A 14 -4.26 -10.54 -0.04
N PHE A 15 -4.47 -11.79 0.36
CA PHE A 15 -5.81 -12.40 0.42
C PHE A 15 -6.72 -11.65 1.39
N LEU A 16 -6.24 -11.34 2.60
CA LEU A 16 -7.01 -10.61 3.61
C LEU A 16 -7.33 -9.19 3.16
N ALA A 17 -6.35 -8.48 2.59
CA ALA A 17 -6.54 -7.13 2.06
C ALA A 17 -7.60 -7.10 0.96
N LYS A 18 -7.55 -8.05 0.02
CA LYS A 18 -8.50 -8.18 -1.09
C LYS A 18 -9.90 -8.54 -0.62
N LYS A 19 -10.02 -9.55 0.24
CA LYS A 19 -11.32 -10.06 0.73
C LYS A 19 -12.09 -9.00 1.51
N ASN A 20 -11.39 -8.22 2.33
CA ASN A 20 -12.01 -7.22 3.19
C ASN A 20 -12.07 -5.81 2.57
N LYS A 21 -11.50 -5.62 1.37
CA LYS A 21 -11.41 -4.31 0.69
C LYS A 21 -10.85 -3.21 1.62
N LEU A 22 -9.81 -3.55 2.37
CA LEU A 22 -9.23 -2.64 3.37
C LEU A 22 -8.70 -1.38 2.68
N GLN A 23 -8.99 -0.23 3.27
CA GLN A 23 -8.56 1.08 2.76
C GLN A 23 -7.45 1.64 3.64
N VAL A 24 -6.52 2.34 3.02
CA VAL A 24 -5.39 3.00 3.68
C VAL A 24 -5.25 4.44 3.23
N ASN A 25 -4.76 5.28 4.12
CA ASN A 25 -4.39 6.67 3.86
C ASN A 25 -2.86 6.85 3.82
N ILE A 26 -2.41 8.09 3.67
CA ILE A 26 -0.97 8.44 3.59
C ILE A 26 -0.19 7.99 4.85
N SER A 27 -0.78 8.12 6.04
CA SER A 27 -0.15 7.71 7.30
C SER A 27 0.01 6.18 7.38
N ASP A 28 -0.98 5.43 6.92
CA ASP A 28 -0.90 3.97 6.85
C ASP A 28 0.18 3.54 5.84
N ILE A 29 0.24 4.18 4.67
CA ILE A 29 1.27 3.93 3.65
C ILE A 29 2.66 4.25 4.21
N SER A 30 2.81 5.35 4.96
CA SER A 30 4.03 5.71 5.67
C SER A 30 4.48 4.62 6.65
N ALA A 31 3.55 4.04 7.41
CA ALA A 31 3.83 2.94 8.31
C ALA A 31 4.23 1.65 7.57
N ILE A 32 3.52 1.30 6.49
CA ILE A 32 3.81 0.11 5.66
C ILE A 32 5.21 0.19 5.06
N LEU A 33 5.59 1.36 4.56
CA LEU A 33 6.89 1.57 3.90
C LEU A 33 8.03 1.84 4.89
N GLY A 34 7.73 2.12 6.16
CA GLY A 34 8.74 2.50 7.16
C GLY A 34 9.42 3.84 6.85
N ILE A 35 8.75 4.76 6.15
CA ILE A 35 9.30 6.07 5.76
C ILE A 35 8.45 7.21 6.29
N ARG A 36 8.98 8.44 6.25
CA ARG A 36 8.30 9.65 6.78
C ARG A 36 7.05 9.99 5.97
N TYR A 37 5.99 10.38 6.68
CA TYR A 37 4.72 10.87 6.10
C TYR A 37 4.92 11.91 5.00
N LEU A 38 5.79 12.90 5.21
CA LEU A 38 6.03 13.97 4.24
C LEU A 38 6.63 13.45 2.92
N ALA A 39 7.52 12.47 2.98
CA ALA A 39 8.07 11.84 1.77
C ALA A 39 6.98 11.07 1.01
N VAL A 40 6.10 10.35 1.74
CA VAL A 40 4.94 9.70 1.12
C VAL A 40 4.05 10.71 0.41
N LYS A 41 3.67 11.78 1.11
CA LYS A 41 2.75 12.83 0.64
C LYS A 41 3.28 13.56 -0.61
N HIS A 42 4.57 13.88 -0.65
CA HIS A 42 5.13 14.74 -1.69
C HIS A 42 5.79 13.97 -2.83
N GLU A 43 6.32 12.77 -2.57
CA GLU A 43 7.14 12.06 -3.54
C GLU A 43 6.47 10.75 -3.99
N ILE A 44 6.16 9.86 -3.04
CA ILE A 44 5.75 8.49 -3.35
C ILE A 44 4.40 8.45 -4.06
N ILE A 45 3.37 9.09 -3.47
CA ILE A 45 2.00 9.00 -4.01
C ILE A 45 1.83 9.71 -5.35
N ASN A 46 2.80 10.57 -5.70
CA ASN A 46 2.82 11.33 -6.95
C ASN A 46 3.68 10.64 -8.02
N SER A 47 4.32 9.50 -7.72
CA SER A 47 5.15 8.78 -8.70
C SER A 47 4.28 8.06 -9.74
N GLU A 48 4.77 7.99 -10.98
CA GLU A 48 4.04 7.43 -12.13
C GLU A 48 3.57 5.98 -11.92
N HIS A 49 4.38 5.18 -11.21
CA HIS A 49 4.08 3.77 -10.96
C HIS A 49 3.32 3.51 -9.66
N PHE A 50 3.00 4.56 -8.89
CA PHE A 50 2.26 4.38 -7.64
C PHE A 50 0.77 4.12 -7.93
N PRO A 51 0.10 3.24 -7.15
CA PRO A 51 -1.32 2.99 -7.33
C PRO A 51 -2.15 4.27 -7.23
N LYS A 52 -3.17 4.39 -8.09
CA LYS A 52 -4.11 5.51 -8.02
C LYS A 52 -5.03 5.37 -6.80
N PRO A 53 -5.40 6.47 -6.13
CA PRO A 53 -6.35 6.42 -5.03
C PRO A 53 -7.75 6.04 -5.54
N ILE A 54 -8.52 5.34 -4.70
CA ILE A 54 -9.95 5.09 -4.92
C ILE A 54 -10.82 6.30 -4.58
N VAL A 55 -10.31 7.19 -3.73
CA VAL A 55 -10.89 8.50 -3.43
C VAL A 55 -9.79 9.53 -3.69
N ASP A 56 -9.92 10.27 -4.78
CA ASP A 56 -8.95 11.29 -5.19
C ASP A 56 -9.49 12.69 -4.86
N ASP A 57 -9.40 13.03 -3.59
CA ASP A 57 -9.78 14.35 -3.08
C ASP A 57 -8.59 15.31 -3.16
N GLU A 58 -8.86 16.61 -3.36
CA GLU A 58 -7.82 17.65 -3.36
C GLU A 58 -7.08 17.70 -2.02
N ILE A 59 -7.76 17.34 -0.92
CA ILE A 59 -7.19 17.27 0.42
C ILE A 59 -6.43 15.95 0.59
N PRO A 60 -5.09 15.95 0.78
CA PRO A 60 -4.30 14.72 0.86
C PRO A 60 -4.72 13.75 1.99
N LEU A 61 -5.26 14.27 3.09
CA LEU A 61 -5.75 13.46 4.22
C LEU A 61 -7.02 12.66 3.89
N LEU A 62 -7.77 13.09 2.87
CA LEU A 62 -8.98 12.41 2.42
C LEU A 62 -8.69 11.38 1.33
N LYS A 63 -7.48 11.38 0.76
CA LYS A 63 -7.07 10.38 -0.22
C LYS A 63 -7.01 9.00 0.42
N LYS A 64 -7.58 8.02 -0.29
CA LYS A 64 -7.61 6.63 0.14
C LYS A 64 -7.20 5.70 -0.99
N TRP A 65 -6.49 4.64 -0.64
CA TRP A 65 -6.09 3.55 -1.53
C TRP A 65 -6.62 2.22 -1.00
N LEU A 66 -6.72 1.23 -1.87
CA LEU A 66 -6.89 -0.14 -1.41
C LEU A 66 -5.55 -0.66 -0.89
N LEU A 67 -5.56 -1.24 0.31
CA LEU A 67 -4.38 -1.88 0.89
C LEU A 67 -3.80 -2.94 -0.05
N TYR A 68 -4.68 -3.67 -0.75
CA TYR A 68 -4.26 -4.67 -1.72
C TYR A 68 -3.34 -4.09 -2.81
N ASP A 69 -3.73 -2.96 -3.42
CA ASP A 69 -2.94 -2.35 -4.49
C ASP A 69 -1.60 -1.82 -3.98
N ILE A 70 -1.59 -1.24 -2.77
CA ILE A 70 -0.37 -0.81 -2.11
C ILE A 70 0.58 -1.99 -1.87
N LEU A 71 0.08 -3.09 -1.31
CA LEU A 71 0.90 -4.28 -1.03
C LEU A 71 1.44 -4.93 -2.29
N VAL A 72 0.63 -5.04 -3.35
CA VAL A 72 1.10 -5.54 -4.66
C VAL A 72 2.22 -4.66 -5.19
N TRP A 73 2.08 -3.33 -5.12
CA TRP A 73 3.13 -2.41 -5.53
C TRP A 73 4.40 -2.57 -4.69
N VAL A 74 4.30 -2.71 -3.37
CA VAL A 74 5.46 -2.93 -2.48
C VAL A 74 6.18 -4.22 -2.83
N PHE A 75 5.46 -5.32 -3.00
CA PHE A 75 6.06 -6.64 -3.23
C PHE A 75 6.61 -6.84 -4.64
N ASN A 76 6.18 -6.04 -5.61
CA ASN A 76 6.72 -6.04 -6.97
C ASN A 76 7.86 -5.03 -7.17
N LYS A 77 8.18 -4.23 -6.13
CA LYS A 77 9.29 -3.28 -6.15
C LYS A 77 10.64 -3.94 -5.91
N GLU A 78 10.62 -5.17 -5.37
CA GLU A 78 11.76 -6.08 -5.23
C GLU A 78 11.99 -6.87 -6.52
#